data_AF-A0A6F8WSF2-F1
#
_entry.id   AF-A0A6F8WSF2-F1
#
_cell.length_a   1.000
_cell.length_b   1.000
_cell.length_c   1.000
_cell.angle_alpha   90.00
_cell.angle_beta   90.00
_cell.angle_gamma   90.00
#
_symmetry.space_group_name_H-M   'P 1'
#
loop_
_entity.id
_entity.type
_entity.pdbx_description
1 polymer ?
#
loop_
_entity_poly.entity_id
_entity_poly.type
_entity_poly.pdbx_seq_one_letter_code
_entity_poly.pdbx_strand_id
1 'polypeptide(L)'
;MKEIPFRWIDKYLIHLKIQEKFYLLFVLPLLALVILTLVLNSAANTLISSMYQEELMLMKGLIEAGNLSQSQVASLIAGSETVSIGSGSQSVSVLNGTYSLVANHELSLWAALSTTQVSIICVSLFILALGVYYIMTFIGGAMFTMNKALNTLAGGDLTARMNFFPVRDEFSEIAITIDKVAEREQQMVLSIQESVALMQQISSDLNQSIHHSSDISATQQEHLNSLASATEQMASTIREVATLAHDSSTQTDDARNVAQSGQVKVENTLHSISNLSNEIQSASQAVAELDANAAQIDEVVTTINGISEQTNLLALNAAIEAARAGEQGRGFAVVADEVRALAGRTQQATVEIQTMIESLQRNSQSLTKLMEVTVNNANEGQNLMTEVNHEIGSLADKNQTISDSSIQIATAAEEQGVVADNIASSVEEIRVQADNVCNMISTTSQNVDQLRKQSDTMEALLTGLKA
;
A
#
# COMPACT_ATOMS: atom_id res chain seq x y z
N MET A 1 -40.92 -10.38 -28.07
CA MET A 1 -41.78 -10.12 -29.24
C MET A 1 -43.17 -10.66 -28.93
N LYS A 2 -44.24 -9.89 -29.11
CA LYS A 2 -45.62 -10.43 -29.00
C LYS A 2 -45.83 -11.39 -30.16
N GLU A 3 -46.21 -12.63 -29.87
CA GLU A 3 -46.56 -13.61 -30.90
C GLU A 3 -47.73 -13.07 -31.70
N ILE A 4 -47.51 -12.88 -33.01
CA ILE A 4 -48.58 -12.58 -33.95
C ILE A 4 -49.40 -13.88 -34.08
N PRO A 5 -50.70 -13.87 -33.82
CA PRO A 5 -51.50 -15.08 -33.91
C PRO A 5 -51.47 -15.58 -35.36
N PHE A 6 -50.93 -16.79 -35.54
CA PHE A 6 -50.90 -17.47 -36.82
C PHE A 6 -52.32 -17.61 -37.38
N ARG A 7 -52.51 -17.28 -38.66
CA ARG A 7 -53.80 -17.53 -39.31
C ARG A 7 -53.97 -19.03 -39.44
N TRP A 8 -55.21 -19.53 -39.37
CA TRP A 8 -55.49 -20.96 -39.47
C TRP A 8 -54.86 -21.63 -40.71
N ILE A 9 -54.76 -20.91 -41.82
CA ILE A 9 -54.17 -21.41 -43.07
C ILE A 9 -52.64 -21.59 -42.98
N ASP A 10 -51.98 -20.79 -42.15
CA ASP A 10 -50.53 -20.82 -42.00
C ASP A 10 -50.07 -22.11 -41.29
N LYS A 11 -50.93 -22.69 -40.44
CA LYS A 11 -50.71 -23.98 -39.76
C LYS A 11 -50.44 -25.12 -40.75
N TYR A 12 -51.07 -25.06 -41.93
CA TYR A 12 -50.89 -26.06 -42.98
C TYR A 12 -49.75 -25.69 -43.92
N LEU A 13 -49.68 -24.42 -44.33
CA LEU A 13 -48.66 -23.95 -45.28
C LEU A 13 -47.24 -23.96 -44.69
N ILE A 14 -47.04 -23.88 -43.37
CA ILE A 14 -45.69 -23.83 -42.78
C ILE A 14 -44.84 -25.08 -43.04
N HIS A 15 -45.48 -26.24 -43.26
CA HIS A 15 -44.79 -27.51 -43.54
C HIS A 15 -44.37 -27.67 -45.00
N LEU A 16 -44.78 -26.73 -45.87
CA LEU A 16 -44.48 -26.76 -47.29
C LEU A 16 -43.33 -25.82 -47.63
N LYS A 17 -42.44 -26.28 -48.51
CA LYS A 17 -41.43 -25.41 -49.13
C LYS A 17 -42.12 -24.32 -49.95
N ILE A 18 -41.45 -23.20 -50.14
CA ILE A 18 -41.96 -22.10 -50.97
C ILE A 18 -42.38 -22.59 -52.37
N GLN A 19 -41.59 -23.50 -52.95
CA GLN A 19 -41.89 -24.13 -54.24
C GLN A 19 -43.21 -24.91 -54.22
N GLU A 20 -43.46 -25.69 -53.16
CA GLU A 20 -44.69 -26.48 -52.99
C GLU A 20 -45.92 -25.57 -52.80
N LYS A 21 -45.76 -24.42 -52.13
CA LYS A 21 -46.81 -23.41 -52.01
C LYS A 21 -47.20 -22.81 -53.37
N PHE A 22 -46.21 -22.51 -54.22
CA PHE A 22 -46.48 -22.00 -55.57
C PHE A 22 -47.13 -23.05 -56.47
N TYR A 23 -46.76 -24.33 -56.34
CA TYR A 23 -47.48 -25.41 -57.02
C TYR A 23 -48.93 -25.50 -56.57
N LEU A 24 -49.20 -25.40 -55.27
CA LEU A 24 -50.56 -25.42 -54.73
C LEU A 24 -51.40 -24.22 -55.23
N LEU A 25 -50.79 -23.03 -55.33
CA LEU A 25 -51.41 -21.83 -55.89
C LEU A 25 -51.81 -22.01 -57.38
N PHE A 26 -51.06 -22.81 -58.15
CA PHE A 26 -51.37 -23.08 -59.55
C PHE A 26 -52.37 -24.23 -59.73
N VAL A 27 -52.19 -25.32 -58.98
CA VAL A 27 -53.00 -26.55 -59.14
C VAL A 27 -54.42 -26.38 -58.62
N LEU A 28 -54.64 -25.67 -57.50
CA LEU A 28 -55.98 -25.51 -56.95
C LEU A 28 -56.95 -24.76 -57.88
N PRO A 29 -56.60 -23.59 -58.45
CA PRO A 29 -57.46 -22.90 -59.42
C PRO A 29 -57.66 -23.72 -60.70
N LEU A 30 -56.63 -24.42 -61.17
CA LEU A 30 -56.73 -25.30 -62.34
C LEU A 30 -57.75 -26.41 -62.09
N LEU A 31 -57.68 -27.07 -60.93
CA LEU A 31 -58.59 -28.14 -60.54
C LEU A 31 -60.02 -27.60 -60.36
N ALA A 32 -60.18 -26.43 -59.75
CA ALA A 32 -61.48 -25.76 -59.65
C ALA A 32 -62.08 -25.44 -61.04
N LEU A 33 -61.25 -25.00 -61.99
CA LEU A 33 -61.66 -24.71 -63.36
C LEU A 33 -62.06 -25.99 -64.10
N VAL A 34 -61.34 -27.10 -63.90
CA VAL A 34 -61.71 -28.42 -64.44
C VAL A 34 -63.05 -28.88 -63.88
N ILE A 35 -63.26 -28.79 -62.55
CA ILE A 35 -64.54 -29.13 -61.92
C ILE A 35 -65.67 -28.25 -62.46
N LEU A 36 -65.46 -26.94 -62.53
CA LEU A 36 -66.45 -26.00 -63.06
C LEU A 36 -66.81 -26.33 -64.50
N THR A 37 -65.81 -26.65 -65.32
CA THR A 37 -66.02 -27.07 -66.72
C THR A 37 -66.86 -28.35 -66.80
N LEU A 38 -66.59 -29.34 -65.93
CA LEU A 38 -67.38 -30.57 -65.88
C LEU A 38 -68.82 -30.33 -65.42
N VAL A 39 -69.03 -29.46 -64.43
CA VAL A 39 -70.37 -29.10 -63.93
C VAL A 39 -71.17 -28.35 -65.00
N LEU A 40 -70.56 -27.34 -65.64
CA LEU A 40 -71.18 -26.62 -66.75
C LEU A 40 -71.50 -27.56 -67.91
N ASN A 41 -70.62 -28.54 -68.16
CA ASN A 41 -70.84 -29.54 -69.21
C ASN A 41 -72.06 -30.42 -68.94
N SER A 42 -72.19 -30.91 -67.71
CA SER A 42 -73.36 -31.67 -67.29
C SER A 42 -74.66 -30.84 -67.33
N ALA A 43 -74.61 -29.60 -66.85
CA ALA A 43 -75.74 -28.68 -66.86
C ALA A 43 -76.23 -28.36 -68.27
N ALA A 44 -75.29 -28.08 -69.20
CA ALA A 44 -75.63 -27.81 -70.59
C ALA A 44 -76.24 -29.03 -71.28
N ASN A 45 -75.68 -30.24 -71.09
CA ASN A 45 -76.25 -31.47 -71.64
C ASN A 45 -77.69 -31.71 -71.13
N THR A 46 -77.94 -31.45 -69.84
CA THR A 46 -79.27 -31.57 -69.24
C THR A 46 -80.25 -30.55 -69.83
N LEU A 47 -79.82 -29.29 -69.99
CA LEU A 47 -80.64 -28.24 -70.59
C LEU A 47 -80.98 -28.56 -72.06
N ILE A 48 -79.98 -28.95 -72.86
CA ILE A 48 -80.16 -29.29 -74.27
C ILE A 48 -81.12 -30.48 -74.43
N SER A 49 -80.92 -31.54 -73.63
CA SER A 49 -81.84 -32.71 -73.66
C SER A 49 -83.28 -32.34 -73.28
N SER A 50 -83.49 -31.44 -72.31
CA SER A 50 -84.84 -30.96 -71.96
C SER A 50 -85.51 -30.18 -73.10
N MET A 51 -84.77 -29.31 -73.79
CA MET A 51 -85.29 -28.55 -74.94
C MET A 51 -85.74 -29.48 -76.07
N TYR A 52 -84.94 -30.50 -76.41
CA TYR A 52 -85.33 -31.47 -77.44
C TYR A 52 -86.53 -32.32 -77.03
N GLN A 53 -86.66 -32.66 -75.74
CA GLN A 53 -87.84 -33.36 -75.24
C GLN A 53 -89.13 -32.55 -75.39
N GLU A 54 -89.07 -31.24 -75.11
CA GLU A 54 -90.19 -30.32 -75.35
C GLU A 54 -90.52 -30.22 -76.85
N GLU A 55 -89.50 -30.12 -77.71
CA GLU A 55 -89.68 -30.07 -79.16
C GLU A 55 -90.35 -31.35 -79.70
N LEU A 56 -89.91 -32.53 -79.26
CA LEU A 56 -90.51 -33.82 -79.62
C LEU A 56 -91.97 -33.94 -79.12
N MET A 57 -92.28 -33.40 -77.93
CA MET A 57 -93.65 -33.37 -77.39
C MET A 57 -94.56 -32.46 -78.22
N LEU A 58 -94.08 -31.29 -78.66
CA LEU A 58 -94.81 -30.41 -79.57
C LEU A 58 -95.06 -31.08 -80.92
N MET A 59 -94.04 -31.72 -81.50
CA MET A 59 -94.19 -32.49 -82.73
C MET A 59 -95.18 -33.63 -82.59
N LYS A 60 -95.13 -34.38 -81.49
CA LYS A 60 -96.13 -35.41 -81.18
C LYS A 60 -97.54 -34.81 -81.20
N GLY A 61 -97.75 -33.68 -80.51
CA GLY A 61 -99.07 -33.04 -80.45
C GLY A 61 -99.60 -32.64 -81.84
N LEU A 62 -98.75 -32.09 -82.70
CA LEU A 62 -99.12 -31.73 -84.08
C LEU A 62 -99.41 -32.97 -84.94
N ILE A 63 -98.62 -34.03 -84.77
CA ILE A 63 -98.77 -35.28 -85.53
C ILE A 63 -100.05 -36.03 -85.14
N GLU A 64 -100.36 -36.10 -83.85
CA GLU A 64 -101.60 -36.72 -83.35
C GLU A 64 -102.84 -35.91 -83.74
N ALA A 65 -102.75 -34.57 -83.73
CA ALA A 65 -103.83 -33.71 -84.20
C ALA A 65 -104.06 -33.83 -85.72
N GLY A 66 -103.00 -34.04 -86.51
CA GLY A 66 -103.07 -34.27 -87.95
C GLY A 66 -103.36 -35.71 -88.37
N ASN A 67 -103.42 -36.64 -87.42
CA ASN A 67 -103.56 -38.10 -87.63
C ASN A 67 -102.61 -38.65 -88.71
N LEU A 68 -101.37 -38.16 -88.73
CA LEU A 68 -100.39 -38.48 -89.78
C LEU A 68 -99.83 -39.89 -89.58
N SER A 69 -99.85 -40.69 -90.64
CA SER A 69 -99.29 -42.05 -90.62
C SER A 69 -97.75 -42.03 -90.54
N GLN A 70 -97.16 -43.15 -90.11
CA GLN A 70 -95.70 -43.29 -90.00
C GLN A 70 -94.97 -42.93 -91.31
N SER A 71 -95.53 -43.30 -92.47
CA SER A 71 -94.93 -42.98 -93.77
C SER A 71 -95.00 -41.49 -94.11
N GLN A 72 -96.07 -40.79 -93.68
CA GLN A 72 -96.21 -39.34 -93.85
C GLN A 72 -95.23 -38.59 -92.97
N VAL A 73 -95.11 -38.96 -91.69
CA VAL A 73 -94.13 -38.36 -90.79
C VAL A 73 -92.70 -38.65 -91.24
N ALA A 74 -92.41 -39.89 -91.64
CA ALA A 74 -91.11 -40.25 -92.21
C ALA A 74 -90.75 -39.38 -93.42
N SER A 75 -91.71 -39.07 -94.30
CA SER A 75 -91.48 -38.17 -95.44
C SER A 75 -91.28 -36.70 -95.06
N LEU A 76 -91.96 -36.22 -94.00
CA LEU A 76 -91.84 -34.84 -93.52
C LEU A 76 -90.52 -34.58 -92.79
N ILE A 77 -90.02 -35.56 -92.04
CA ILE A 77 -88.77 -35.45 -91.29
C ILE A 77 -87.56 -36.03 -92.04
N ALA A 78 -87.74 -36.59 -93.24
CA ALA A 78 -86.65 -37.19 -94.03
C ALA A 78 -85.48 -36.23 -94.28
N GLY A 79 -85.71 -34.91 -94.25
CA GLY A 79 -84.68 -33.88 -94.36
C GLY A 79 -84.30 -33.20 -93.05
N SER A 80 -84.84 -33.64 -91.90
CA SER A 80 -84.49 -33.09 -90.59
C SER A 80 -83.23 -33.79 -90.06
N GLU A 81 -82.20 -33.01 -89.73
CA GLU A 81 -81.01 -33.52 -89.05
C GLU A 81 -81.23 -33.74 -87.54
N THR A 82 -82.31 -33.17 -86.97
CA THR A 82 -82.55 -33.13 -85.53
C THR A 82 -83.45 -34.25 -85.03
N VAL A 83 -84.31 -34.82 -85.88
CA VAL A 83 -85.37 -35.77 -85.46
C VAL A 83 -85.44 -36.94 -86.41
N SER A 84 -85.46 -38.15 -85.85
CA SER A 84 -85.65 -39.39 -86.61
C SER A 84 -86.74 -40.27 -86.00
N ILE A 85 -87.26 -41.22 -86.78
CA ILE A 85 -88.11 -42.29 -86.24
C ILE A 85 -87.19 -43.39 -85.71
N GLY A 86 -87.27 -43.65 -84.41
CA GLY A 86 -86.41 -44.60 -83.72
C GLY A 86 -86.91 -44.92 -82.32
N SER A 87 -86.32 -45.92 -81.69
CA SER A 87 -86.63 -46.34 -80.31
C SER A 87 -85.48 -45.96 -79.36
N GLY A 88 -85.80 -45.44 -78.17
CA GLY A 88 -84.78 -45.09 -77.17
C GLY A 88 -85.38 -44.56 -75.87
N SER A 89 -84.54 -44.40 -74.85
CA SER A 89 -84.95 -43.92 -73.51
C SER A 89 -85.49 -42.49 -73.49
N GLN A 90 -85.17 -41.67 -74.50
CA GLN A 90 -85.70 -40.33 -74.70
C GLN A 90 -86.67 -40.25 -75.90
N SER A 91 -87.17 -41.39 -76.38
CA SER A 91 -88.13 -41.41 -77.48
C SER A 91 -89.54 -41.02 -77.02
N VAL A 92 -90.27 -40.30 -77.87
CA VAL A 92 -91.65 -39.89 -77.63
C VAL A 92 -92.57 -40.72 -78.53
N SER A 93 -93.44 -41.55 -77.93
CA SER A 93 -94.39 -42.40 -78.67
C SER A 93 -95.60 -41.61 -79.18
N VAL A 94 -95.97 -41.85 -80.44
CA VAL A 94 -97.03 -41.16 -81.18
C VAL A 94 -98.14 -42.14 -81.55
N LEU A 95 -99.40 -41.70 -81.57
CA LEU A 95 -100.57 -42.48 -82.00
C LEU A 95 -100.65 -43.84 -81.28
N ASN A 96 -100.77 -43.80 -79.95
CA ASN A 96 -100.88 -44.98 -79.06
C ASN A 96 -99.79 -46.05 -79.28
N GLY A 97 -98.57 -45.64 -79.65
CA GLY A 97 -97.41 -46.52 -79.74
C GLY A 97 -97.17 -47.14 -81.11
N THR A 98 -97.75 -46.58 -82.18
CA THR A 98 -97.53 -47.07 -83.55
C THR A 98 -96.07 -46.85 -84.01
N TYR A 99 -95.45 -45.73 -83.59
CA TYR A 99 -94.03 -45.44 -83.77
C TYR A 99 -93.57 -44.39 -82.73
N SER A 100 -92.26 -44.15 -82.66
CA SER A 100 -91.65 -43.18 -81.75
C SER A 100 -90.68 -42.25 -82.45
N LEU A 101 -90.66 -41.00 -82.01
CA LEU A 101 -89.73 -39.97 -82.46
C LEU A 101 -88.54 -39.92 -81.49
N VAL A 102 -87.33 -39.86 -82.01
CA VAL A 102 -86.08 -39.69 -81.26
C VAL A 102 -85.36 -38.46 -81.79
N ALA A 103 -84.87 -37.62 -80.87
CA ALA A 103 -83.95 -36.57 -81.23
C ALA A 103 -82.56 -37.17 -81.49
N ASN A 104 -81.97 -36.88 -82.66
CA ASN A 104 -80.60 -37.27 -82.97
C ASN A 104 -79.65 -36.22 -82.37
N HIS A 105 -78.95 -36.57 -81.29
CA HIS A 105 -78.06 -35.63 -80.59
C HIS A 105 -76.59 -36.01 -80.74
N GLU A 106 -75.81 -35.21 -81.47
CA GLU A 106 -74.34 -35.26 -81.46
C GLU A 106 -73.66 -33.95 -80.99
N LEU A 107 -74.42 -32.94 -80.53
CA LEU A 107 -73.81 -31.69 -80.07
C LEU A 107 -73.27 -31.80 -78.63
N SER A 108 -72.02 -32.22 -78.49
CA SER A 108 -71.28 -32.01 -77.23
C SER A 108 -70.85 -30.54 -77.10
N LEU A 109 -70.72 -30.02 -75.87
CA LEU A 109 -70.12 -28.69 -75.65
C LEU A 109 -68.73 -28.54 -76.27
N TRP A 110 -67.97 -29.63 -76.36
CA TRP A 110 -66.69 -29.67 -77.04
C TRP A 110 -66.80 -29.42 -78.55
N ALA A 111 -67.92 -29.81 -79.17
CA ALA A 111 -68.21 -29.52 -80.58
C ALA A 111 -68.66 -28.06 -80.79
N ALA A 112 -69.18 -27.38 -79.74
CA ALA A 112 -69.57 -25.97 -79.78
C ALA A 112 -68.39 -25.00 -79.60
N LEU A 113 -67.26 -25.48 -79.10
CA LEU A 113 -66.03 -24.69 -78.95
C LEU A 113 -65.30 -24.61 -80.30
N SER A 114 -64.99 -23.39 -80.76
CA SER A 114 -64.13 -23.22 -81.94
C SER A 114 -62.67 -23.57 -81.60
N THR A 115 -61.90 -23.98 -82.62
CA THR A 115 -60.44 -24.19 -82.48
C THR A 115 -59.71 -22.95 -81.95
N THR A 116 -60.25 -21.75 -82.21
CA THR A 116 -59.74 -20.48 -81.69
C THR A 116 -59.99 -20.29 -80.19
N GLN A 117 -61.11 -20.76 -79.65
CA GLN A 117 -61.40 -20.66 -78.21
C GLN A 117 -60.53 -21.63 -77.41
N VAL A 118 -60.33 -22.85 -77.91
CA VAL A 118 -59.44 -23.83 -77.27
C VAL A 118 -57.99 -23.35 -77.26
N SER A 119 -57.51 -22.74 -78.35
CA SER A 119 -56.14 -22.22 -78.41
C SER A 119 -55.93 -21.05 -77.44
N ILE A 120 -56.90 -20.14 -77.29
CA ILE A 120 -56.84 -19.05 -76.29
C ILE A 120 -56.75 -19.60 -74.87
N ILE A 121 -57.55 -20.61 -74.53
CA ILE A 121 -57.50 -21.26 -73.22
C ILE A 121 -56.12 -21.88 -72.97
N CYS A 122 -55.60 -22.65 -73.92
CA CYS A 122 -54.26 -23.26 -73.79
C CYS A 122 -53.15 -22.22 -73.65
N VAL A 123 -53.17 -21.14 -74.44
CA VAL A 123 -52.17 -20.06 -74.35
C VAL A 123 -52.28 -19.33 -73.00
N SER A 124 -53.49 -19.05 -72.52
CA SER A 124 -53.69 -18.40 -71.23
C SER A 124 -53.18 -19.26 -70.06
N LEU A 125 -53.42 -20.58 -70.08
CA LEU A 125 -52.90 -21.52 -69.09
C LEU A 125 -51.37 -21.64 -69.17
N PHE A 126 -50.81 -21.60 -70.37
CA PHE A 126 -49.36 -21.62 -70.55
C PHE A 126 -48.69 -20.34 -70.01
N ILE A 127 -49.23 -19.16 -70.30
CA ILE A 127 -48.73 -17.89 -69.76
C ILE A 127 -48.83 -17.87 -68.23
N LEU A 128 -49.94 -18.38 -67.67
CA LEU A 128 -50.11 -18.49 -66.23
C LEU A 128 -49.06 -19.43 -65.60
N ALA A 129 -48.85 -20.61 -66.19
CA ALA A 129 -47.86 -21.57 -65.72
C ALA A 129 -46.44 -20.98 -65.76
N LEU A 130 -46.11 -20.28 -66.84
CA LEU A 130 -44.83 -19.61 -67.02
C LEU A 130 -44.64 -18.48 -66.00
N GLY A 131 -45.67 -17.67 -65.76
CA GLY A 131 -45.65 -16.63 -64.72
C GLY A 131 -45.40 -17.19 -63.32
N VAL A 132 -46.11 -18.27 -62.94
CA VAL A 132 -45.89 -18.94 -61.65
C VAL A 132 -44.47 -19.52 -61.56
N TYR A 133 -43.98 -20.15 -62.63
CA TYR A 133 -42.64 -20.74 -62.66
C TYR A 133 -41.52 -19.70 -62.48
N TYR A 134 -41.62 -18.55 -63.16
CA TYR A 134 -40.64 -17.46 -63.02
C TYR A 134 -40.65 -16.86 -61.62
N ILE A 135 -41.82 -16.59 -61.05
CA ILE A 135 -41.95 -16.06 -59.68
C ILE A 135 -41.41 -17.06 -58.65
N MET A 136 -41.74 -18.35 -58.81
CA MET A 136 -41.24 -19.42 -57.95
C MET A 136 -39.72 -19.51 -57.98
N THR A 137 -39.11 -19.45 -59.17
CA THR A 137 -37.65 -19.55 -59.32
C THR A 137 -36.94 -18.34 -58.73
N PHE A 138 -37.49 -17.13 -58.95
CA PHE A 138 -36.95 -15.89 -58.41
C PHE A 138 -36.96 -15.88 -56.88
N ILE A 139 -38.11 -16.14 -56.25
CA ILE A 139 -38.26 -16.16 -54.78
C ILE A 139 -37.44 -17.29 -54.17
N GLY A 140 -37.45 -18.48 -54.78
CA GLY A 140 -36.69 -19.63 -54.30
C GLY A 140 -35.18 -19.38 -54.31
N GLY A 141 -34.66 -18.78 -55.39
CA GLY A 141 -33.24 -18.42 -55.50
C GLY A 141 -32.83 -17.36 -54.48
N ALA A 142 -33.62 -16.29 -54.32
CA ALA A 142 -33.35 -15.24 -53.35
C ALA A 142 -33.34 -15.77 -51.90
N MET A 143 -34.32 -16.60 -51.53
CA MET A 143 -34.38 -17.24 -50.21
C MET A 143 -33.22 -18.20 -49.95
N PHE A 144 -32.78 -18.94 -50.97
CA PHE A 144 -31.62 -19.82 -50.85
C PHE A 144 -30.34 -19.03 -50.58
N THR A 145 -30.09 -17.96 -51.35
CA THR A 145 -28.93 -17.07 -51.15
C THR A 145 -28.96 -16.47 -49.74
N MET A 146 -30.15 -16.06 -49.28
CA MET A 146 -30.33 -15.51 -47.95
C MET A 146 -30.03 -16.51 -46.84
N ASN A 147 -30.57 -17.72 -46.96
CA ASN A 147 -30.31 -18.79 -46.01
C ASN A 147 -28.83 -19.19 -46.00
N LYS A 148 -28.18 -19.22 -47.18
CA LYS A 148 -26.76 -19.49 -47.28
C LYS A 148 -25.93 -18.43 -46.57
N ALA A 149 -26.22 -17.14 -46.78
CA ALA A 149 -25.53 -16.05 -46.11
C ALA A 149 -25.73 -16.10 -44.58
N LEU A 150 -26.95 -16.37 -44.11
CA LEU A 150 -27.22 -16.59 -42.68
C LEU A 150 -26.45 -17.78 -42.11
N ASN A 151 -26.36 -18.91 -42.84
CA ASN A 151 -25.58 -20.06 -42.40
C ASN A 151 -24.08 -19.77 -42.39
N THR A 152 -23.57 -18.98 -43.34
CA THR A 152 -22.16 -18.52 -43.35
C THR A 152 -21.88 -17.63 -42.14
N LEU A 153 -22.77 -16.67 -41.85
CA LEU A 153 -22.69 -15.81 -40.68
C LEU A 153 -22.78 -16.61 -39.36
N ALA A 154 -23.73 -17.55 -39.27
CA ALA A 154 -23.88 -18.43 -38.11
C ALA A 154 -22.72 -19.42 -37.94
N GLY A 155 -22.04 -19.76 -39.04
CA GLY A 155 -20.80 -20.55 -39.04
C GLY A 155 -19.57 -19.78 -38.61
N GLY A 156 -19.70 -18.48 -38.31
CA GLY A 156 -18.63 -17.63 -37.79
C GLY A 156 -17.85 -16.84 -38.85
N ASP A 157 -18.19 -16.93 -40.15
CA ASP A 157 -17.56 -16.07 -41.16
C ASP A 157 -18.31 -14.73 -41.27
N LEU A 158 -17.79 -13.75 -40.53
CA LEU A 158 -18.32 -12.40 -40.44
C LEU A 158 -17.76 -11.49 -41.55
N THR A 159 -16.89 -11.99 -42.43
CA THR A 159 -16.30 -11.24 -43.54
C THR A 159 -17.12 -11.32 -44.83
N ALA A 160 -17.99 -12.34 -44.93
CA ALA A 160 -18.86 -12.52 -46.08
C ALA A 160 -19.84 -11.35 -46.22
N ARG A 161 -20.00 -10.85 -47.44
CA ARG A 161 -20.95 -9.80 -47.79
C ARG A 161 -21.78 -10.22 -48.99
N MET A 162 -23.06 -9.90 -48.95
CA MET A 162 -23.97 -10.19 -50.05
C MET A 162 -23.90 -9.13 -51.15
N ASN A 163 -23.54 -7.88 -50.83
CA ASN A 163 -23.30 -6.81 -51.80
C ASN A 163 -24.51 -6.52 -52.72
N PHE A 164 -25.72 -6.58 -52.17
CA PHE A 164 -26.93 -6.23 -52.92
C PHE A 164 -27.06 -4.72 -53.06
N PHE A 165 -27.50 -4.25 -54.22
CA PHE A 165 -27.85 -2.85 -54.43
C PHE A 165 -29.28 -2.59 -53.93
N PRO A 166 -29.58 -1.38 -53.42
CA PRO A 166 -30.93 -1.03 -52.97
C PRO A 166 -31.87 -0.96 -54.18
N VAL A 167 -32.84 -1.89 -54.22
CA VAL A 167 -33.88 -1.98 -55.24
C VAL A 167 -35.23 -1.98 -54.53
N ARG A 168 -36.32 -1.70 -55.26
CA ARG A 168 -37.70 -1.78 -54.73
C ARG A 168 -38.17 -3.23 -54.60
N ASP A 169 -37.45 -4.00 -53.80
CA ASP A 169 -37.64 -5.43 -53.53
C ASP A 169 -37.24 -5.73 -52.08
N GLU A 170 -38.08 -6.50 -51.39
CA GLU A 170 -37.89 -6.92 -50.00
C GLU A 170 -36.59 -7.70 -49.81
N PHE A 171 -36.15 -8.49 -50.80
CA PHE A 171 -34.91 -9.26 -50.66
C PHE A 171 -33.67 -8.38 -50.56
N SER A 172 -33.64 -7.24 -51.25
CA SER A 172 -32.53 -6.29 -51.19
C SER A 172 -32.40 -5.64 -49.80
N GLU A 173 -33.53 -5.31 -49.17
CA GLU A 173 -33.57 -4.72 -47.84
C GLU A 173 -33.07 -5.71 -46.77
N ILE A 174 -33.55 -6.96 -46.82
CA ILE A 174 -33.09 -7.99 -45.87
C ILE A 174 -31.59 -8.26 -46.14
N ALA A 175 -31.14 -8.25 -47.39
CA ALA A 175 -29.74 -8.48 -47.73
C ALA A 175 -28.79 -7.42 -47.17
N ILE A 176 -29.13 -6.15 -47.34
CA ILE A 176 -28.41 -5.02 -46.75
C ILE A 176 -28.46 -5.11 -45.21
N THR A 177 -29.57 -5.57 -44.64
CA THR A 177 -29.69 -5.78 -43.18
C THR A 177 -28.76 -6.88 -42.68
N ILE A 178 -28.61 -8.00 -43.41
CA ILE A 178 -27.61 -9.03 -43.09
C ILE A 178 -26.20 -8.46 -43.13
N ASP A 179 -25.84 -7.69 -44.17
CA ASP A 179 -24.50 -7.10 -44.28
C ASP A 179 -24.21 -6.15 -43.09
N LYS A 180 -25.21 -5.37 -42.65
CA LYS A 180 -25.10 -4.53 -41.44
C LYS A 180 -24.93 -5.32 -40.15
N VAL A 181 -25.64 -6.45 -40.02
CA VAL A 181 -25.48 -7.35 -38.86
C VAL A 181 -24.08 -7.97 -38.88
N ALA A 182 -23.62 -8.47 -40.03
CA ALA A 182 -22.30 -9.04 -40.19
C ALA A 182 -21.19 -8.02 -39.85
N GLU A 183 -21.32 -6.78 -40.32
CA GLU A 183 -20.39 -5.68 -39.99
C GLU A 183 -20.38 -5.36 -38.49
N ARG A 184 -21.54 -5.29 -37.86
CA ARG A 184 -21.64 -5.01 -36.42
C ARG A 184 -21.04 -6.14 -35.57
N GLU A 185 -21.30 -7.40 -35.92
CA GLU A 185 -20.72 -8.56 -35.24
C GLU A 185 -19.20 -8.63 -35.47
N GLN A 186 -18.73 -8.35 -36.68
CA GLN A 186 -17.29 -8.27 -37.01
C GLN A 186 -16.59 -7.22 -36.15
N GLN A 187 -17.14 -6.00 -36.08
CA GLN A 187 -16.60 -4.94 -35.24
C GLN A 187 -16.59 -5.33 -33.76
N MET A 188 -17.65 -6.01 -33.28
CA MET A 188 -17.71 -6.52 -31.92
C MET A 188 -16.59 -7.53 -31.64
N VAL A 189 -16.37 -8.50 -32.52
CA VAL A 189 -15.28 -9.49 -32.39
C VAL A 189 -13.92 -8.81 -32.35
N LEU A 190 -13.66 -7.85 -33.24
CA LEU A 190 -12.40 -7.10 -33.26
C LEU A 190 -12.18 -6.32 -31.95
N SER A 191 -13.21 -5.63 -31.44
CA SER A 191 -13.12 -4.92 -30.14
C SER A 191 -12.90 -5.86 -28.95
N ILE A 192 -13.49 -7.07 -28.97
CA ILE A 192 -13.24 -8.07 -27.93
C ILE A 192 -11.81 -8.60 -28.04
N GLN A 193 -11.29 -8.88 -29.25
CA GLN A 193 -9.89 -9.29 -29.47
C GLN A 193 -8.90 -8.26 -28.92
N GLU A 194 -9.12 -6.98 -29.21
CA GLU A 194 -8.30 -5.89 -28.67
C GLU A 194 -8.36 -5.84 -27.12
N SER A 195 -9.56 -6.02 -26.55
CA SER A 195 -9.76 -6.05 -25.09
C SER A 195 -9.04 -7.22 -24.43
N VAL A 196 -9.07 -8.42 -25.05
CA VAL A 196 -8.35 -9.62 -24.59
C VAL A 196 -6.85 -9.39 -24.60
N ALA A 197 -6.30 -8.82 -25.68
CA ALA A 197 -4.87 -8.51 -25.78
C ALA A 197 -4.43 -7.50 -24.70
N LEU A 198 -5.23 -6.45 -24.47
CA LEU A 198 -4.98 -5.48 -23.42
C LEU A 198 -5.05 -6.11 -22.02
N MET A 199 -5.98 -7.04 -21.80
CA MET A 199 -6.11 -7.76 -20.53
C MET A 199 -4.93 -8.69 -20.27
N GLN A 200 -4.41 -9.37 -21.30
CA GLN A 200 -3.17 -10.17 -21.20
C GLN A 200 -1.95 -9.29 -20.87
N GLN A 201 -1.82 -8.14 -21.53
CA GLN A 201 -0.76 -7.17 -21.26
C GLN A 201 -0.81 -6.69 -19.80
N ILE A 202 -1.97 -6.22 -19.34
CA ILE A 202 -2.17 -5.76 -17.95
C ILE A 202 -1.88 -6.87 -16.96
N SER A 203 -2.32 -8.11 -17.24
CA SER A 203 -2.04 -9.26 -16.38
C SER A 203 -0.54 -9.52 -16.24
N SER A 204 0.23 -9.38 -17.33
CA SER A 204 1.68 -9.53 -17.31
C SER A 204 2.35 -8.43 -16.48
N ASP A 205 1.98 -7.17 -16.71
CA ASP A 205 2.53 -6.00 -16.01
C ASP A 205 2.23 -6.04 -14.50
N LEU A 206 1.00 -6.46 -14.13
CA LEU A 206 0.63 -6.68 -12.74
C LEU A 206 1.44 -7.81 -12.11
N ASN A 207 1.70 -8.90 -12.82
CA ASN A 207 2.49 -10.01 -12.28
C ASN A 207 3.94 -9.59 -11.99
N GLN A 208 4.55 -8.79 -12.87
CA GLN A 208 5.86 -8.20 -12.61
C GLN A 208 5.83 -7.25 -11.39
N SER A 209 4.77 -6.44 -11.27
CA SER A 209 4.59 -5.53 -10.12
C SER A 209 4.40 -6.29 -8.80
N ILE A 210 3.71 -7.43 -8.81
CA ILE A 210 3.56 -8.34 -7.67
C ILE A 210 4.92 -8.87 -7.23
N HIS A 211 5.75 -9.38 -8.15
CA HIS A 211 7.09 -9.86 -7.83
C HIS A 211 7.94 -8.76 -7.19
N HIS A 212 7.95 -7.58 -7.80
CA HIS A 212 8.69 -6.44 -7.26
C HIS A 212 8.21 -6.02 -5.86
N SER A 213 6.89 -5.98 -5.66
CA SER A 213 6.29 -5.65 -4.36
C SER A 213 6.61 -6.71 -3.30
N SER A 214 6.66 -7.98 -3.69
CA SER A 214 7.05 -9.09 -2.80
C SER A 214 8.49 -8.95 -2.33
N ASP A 215 9.42 -8.62 -3.23
CA ASP A 215 10.84 -8.42 -2.88
C ASP A 215 11.03 -7.23 -1.93
N ILE A 216 10.32 -6.12 -2.19
CA ILE A 216 10.31 -4.94 -1.32
C ILE A 216 9.76 -5.31 0.06
N SER A 217 8.64 -6.03 0.13
CA SER A 217 8.02 -6.44 1.39
C SER A 217 8.93 -7.35 2.22
N ALA A 218 9.64 -8.30 1.57
CA ALA A 218 10.62 -9.14 2.24
C ALA A 218 11.79 -8.33 2.82
N THR A 219 12.33 -7.39 2.03
CA THR A 219 13.43 -6.51 2.47
C THR A 219 12.98 -5.60 3.61
N GLN A 220 11.76 -5.08 3.55
CA GLN A 220 11.17 -4.27 4.62
C GLN A 220 11.06 -5.05 5.92
N GLN A 221 10.68 -6.33 5.88
CA GLN A 221 10.62 -7.18 7.08
C GLN A 221 12.00 -7.36 7.73
N GLU A 222 13.06 -7.54 6.93
CA GLU A 222 14.43 -7.63 7.43
C GLU A 222 14.88 -6.32 8.11
N HIS A 223 14.56 -5.17 7.51
CA HIS A 223 14.82 -3.86 8.11
C HIS A 223 14.06 -3.66 9.42
N LEU A 224 12.80 -4.10 9.52
CA LEU A 224 12.02 -4.02 10.75
C LEU A 224 12.60 -4.89 11.86
N ASN A 225 13.04 -6.12 11.56
CA ASN A 225 13.71 -6.98 12.55
C ASN A 225 15.02 -6.36 13.07
N SER A 226 15.79 -5.74 12.16
CA SER A 226 17.02 -5.02 12.51
C SER A 226 16.73 -3.80 13.38
N LEU A 227 15.68 -3.04 13.03
CA LEU A 227 15.25 -1.86 13.78
C LEU A 227 14.72 -2.22 15.17
N ALA A 228 13.96 -3.30 15.30
CA ALA A 228 13.51 -3.82 16.59
C ALA A 228 14.72 -4.18 17.49
N SER A 229 15.71 -4.88 16.93
CA SER A 229 16.94 -5.24 17.66
C SER A 229 17.73 -4.01 18.09
N ALA A 230 17.87 -3.01 17.20
CA ALA A 230 18.54 -1.76 17.51
C ALA A 230 17.80 -0.95 18.59
N THR A 231 16.47 -0.98 18.58
CA THR A 231 15.64 -0.29 19.57
C THR A 231 15.76 -0.94 20.94
N GLU A 232 15.81 -2.28 21.01
CA GLU A 232 16.05 -3.01 22.26
C GLU A 232 17.44 -2.70 22.83
N GLN A 233 18.46 -2.70 21.96
CA GLN A 233 19.83 -2.33 22.36
C GLN A 233 19.88 -0.88 22.85
N MET A 234 19.21 0.04 22.17
CA MET A 234 19.10 1.45 22.57
C MET A 234 18.43 1.58 23.95
N ALA A 235 17.32 0.87 24.19
CA ALA A 235 16.66 0.86 25.50
C ALA A 235 17.58 0.33 26.62
N SER A 236 18.37 -0.70 26.34
CA SER A 236 19.39 -1.19 27.28
C SER A 236 20.46 -0.14 27.59
N THR A 237 21.02 0.51 26.55
CA THR A 237 22.06 1.53 26.73
C THR A 237 21.52 2.75 27.48
N ILE A 238 20.28 3.15 27.23
CA ILE A 238 19.64 4.26 27.97
C ILE A 238 19.54 3.94 29.47
N ARG A 239 19.11 2.73 29.84
CA ARG A 239 19.06 2.30 31.25
C ARG A 239 20.44 2.27 31.90
N GLU A 240 21.46 1.84 31.15
CA GLU A 240 22.84 1.85 31.60
C GLU A 240 23.34 3.29 31.83
N VAL A 241 23.07 4.23 30.91
CA VAL A 241 23.42 5.65 31.07
C VAL A 241 22.73 6.27 32.28
N ALA A 242 21.44 5.99 32.50
CA ALA A 242 20.71 6.47 33.68
C ALA A 242 21.35 5.96 34.98
N THR A 243 21.76 4.69 35.00
CA THR A 243 22.44 4.07 36.14
C THR A 243 23.81 4.71 36.38
N LEU A 244 24.63 4.87 35.33
CA LEU A 244 25.93 5.53 35.43
C LEU A 244 25.82 6.98 35.93
N ALA A 245 24.79 7.70 35.48
CA ALA A 245 24.55 9.06 35.92
C ALA A 245 24.15 9.10 37.40
N HIS A 246 23.30 8.17 37.85
CA HIS A 246 22.97 8.03 39.26
C HIS A 246 24.22 7.71 40.12
N ASP A 247 25.00 6.71 39.71
CA ASP A 247 26.24 6.33 40.39
C ASP A 247 27.23 7.50 40.45
N SER A 248 27.39 8.25 39.35
CA SER A 248 28.24 9.43 39.30
C SER A 248 27.79 10.50 40.29
N SER A 249 26.48 10.77 40.39
CA SER A 249 25.94 11.70 41.39
C SER A 249 26.29 11.25 42.83
N THR A 250 26.08 9.97 43.16
CA THR A 250 26.41 9.44 44.49
C THR A 250 27.91 9.55 44.82
N GLN A 251 28.78 9.22 43.87
CA GLN A 251 30.23 9.30 44.07
C GLN A 251 30.71 10.75 44.23
N THR A 252 30.01 11.69 43.60
CA THR A 252 30.30 13.11 43.69
C THR A 252 29.85 13.71 45.03
N ASP A 253 28.72 13.25 45.56
CA ASP A 253 28.26 13.56 46.92
C ASP A 253 29.24 13.02 47.99
N ASP A 254 29.75 11.80 47.81
CA ASP A 254 30.80 11.26 48.68
C ASP A 254 32.08 12.10 48.61
N ALA A 255 32.51 12.50 47.41
CA ALA A 255 33.67 13.38 47.24
C ALA A 255 33.46 14.76 47.90
N ARG A 256 32.24 15.30 47.87
CA ARG A 256 31.86 16.52 48.59
C ARG A 256 31.98 16.34 50.10
N ASN A 257 31.50 15.22 50.65
CA ASN A 257 31.63 14.90 52.08
C ASN A 257 33.10 14.81 52.52
N VAL A 258 33.95 14.19 51.68
CA VAL A 258 35.40 14.12 51.92
C VAL A 258 36.04 15.50 51.87
N ALA A 259 35.68 16.35 50.90
CA ALA A 259 36.17 17.73 50.80
C ALA A 259 35.79 18.56 52.04
N GLN A 260 34.54 18.46 52.51
CA GLN A 260 34.07 19.16 53.70
C GLN A 260 34.80 18.69 54.97
N SER A 261 35.03 17.38 55.11
CA SER A 261 35.87 16.83 56.17
C SER A 261 37.32 17.32 56.08
N GLY A 262 37.84 17.47 54.86
CA GLY A 262 39.15 18.07 54.57
C GLY A 262 39.26 19.52 55.04
N GLN A 263 38.26 20.36 54.74
CA GLN A 263 38.22 21.76 55.20
C GLN A 263 38.27 21.86 56.72
N VAL A 264 37.50 21.04 57.44
CA VAL A 264 37.52 21.00 58.91
C VAL A 264 38.92 20.66 59.45
N LYS A 265 39.63 19.72 58.81
CA LYS A 265 41.01 19.38 59.21
C LYS A 265 42.00 20.52 58.93
N VAL A 266 41.85 21.22 57.80
CA VAL A 266 42.68 22.38 57.46
C VAL A 266 42.43 23.53 58.45
N GLU A 267 41.18 23.81 58.80
CA GLU A 267 40.81 24.83 59.79
C GLU A 267 41.41 24.52 61.17
N ASN A 268 41.33 23.27 61.62
CA ASN A 268 41.98 22.82 62.86
C ASN A 268 43.51 22.98 62.81
N THR A 269 44.11 22.77 61.64
CA THR A 269 45.56 22.90 61.43
C THR A 269 45.97 24.37 61.44
N LEU A 270 45.21 25.26 60.80
CA LEU A 270 45.39 26.72 60.87
C LEU A 270 45.31 27.23 62.31
N HIS A 271 44.35 26.73 63.09
CA HIS A 271 44.23 27.07 64.51
C HIS A 271 45.46 26.59 65.32
N SER A 272 45.94 25.38 65.06
CA SER A 272 47.13 24.81 65.71
C SER A 272 48.41 25.58 65.37
N ILE A 273 48.59 25.98 64.12
CA ILE A 273 49.72 26.81 63.67
C ILE A 273 49.66 28.20 64.32
N SER A 274 48.47 28.80 64.41
CA SER A 274 48.29 30.10 65.08
C SER A 274 48.65 30.02 66.57
N ASN A 275 48.20 28.97 67.27
CA ASN A 275 48.55 28.74 68.66
C ASN A 275 50.06 28.52 68.84
N LEU A 276 50.69 27.72 67.97
CA LEU A 276 52.14 27.50 67.98
C LEU A 276 52.92 28.81 67.78
N SER A 277 52.48 29.66 66.87
CA SER A 277 53.09 30.98 66.63
C SER A 277 53.03 31.86 67.88
N ASN A 278 51.90 31.87 68.58
CA ASN A 278 51.73 32.59 69.85
C ASN A 278 52.61 32.04 70.98
N GLU A 279 52.75 30.71 71.07
CA GLU A 279 53.63 30.06 72.05
C GLU A 279 55.11 30.41 71.79
N ILE A 280 55.54 30.39 70.52
CA ILE A 280 56.91 30.78 70.14
C ILE A 280 57.16 32.26 70.41
N GLN A 281 56.20 33.13 70.11
CA GLN A 281 56.30 34.56 70.41
C GLN A 281 56.48 34.80 71.92
N SER A 282 55.73 34.06 72.75
CA SER A 282 55.85 34.11 74.21
C SER A 282 57.21 33.60 74.70
N ALA A 283 57.72 32.51 74.11
CA ALA A 283 59.05 31.98 74.40
C ALA A 283 60.16 32.97 73.99
N SER A 284 60.00 33.66 72.85
CA SER A 284 60.92 34.69 72.38
C SER A 284 61.01 35.87 73.35
N GLN A 285 59.88 36.29 73.90
CA GLN A 285 59.83 37.32 74.94
C GLN A 285 60.60 36.89 76.20
N ALA A 286 60.41 35.65 76.67
CA ALA A 286 61.12 35.12 77.84
C ALA A 286 62.64 35.01 77.62
N VAL A 287 63.08 34.64 76.41
CA VAL A 287 64.50 34.61 76.03
C VAL A 287 65.09 36.02 75.94
N ALA A 288 64.34 36.99 75.43
CA ALA A 288 64.77 38.39 75.41
C ALA A 288 64.93 38.96 76.83
N GLU A 289 64.03 38.62 77.76
CA GLU A 289 64.17 38.96 79.18
C GLU A 289 65.41 38.28 79.81
N LEU A 290 65.69 37.02 79.46
CA LEU A 290 66.88 36.31 79.90
C LEU A 290 68.17 36.98 79.42
N ASP A 291 68.22 37.44 78.16
CA ASP A 291 69.36 38.16 77.58
C ASP A 291 69.59 39.50 78.31
N ALA A 292 68.51 40.24 78.60
CA ALA A 292 68.57 41.48 79.37
C ALA A 292 69.08 41.25 80.81
N ASN A 293 68.58 40.21 81.48
CA ASN A 293 69.06 39.83 82.81
C ASN A 293 70.54 39.42 82.80
N ALA A 294 70.98 38.70 81.77
CA ALA A 294 72.38 38.31 81.60
C ALA A 294 73.30 39.52 81.40
N ALA A 295 72.88 40.50 80.60
CA ALA A 295 73.60 41.77 80.43
C ALA A 295 73.72 42.56 81.74
N GLN A 296 72.67 42.56 82.57
CA GLN A 296 72.71 43.19 83.88
C GLN A 296 73.67 42.48 84.85
N ILE A 297 73.74 41.14 84.79
CA ILE A 297 74.72 40.37 85.57
C ILE A 297 76.15 40.65 85.10
N ASP A 298 76.38 40.78 83.80
CA ASP A 298 77.70 41.12 83.23
C ASP A 298 78.24 42.46 83.76
N GLU A 299 77.39 43.48 83.87
CA GLU A 299 77.74 44.79 84.45
C GLU A 299 78.15 44.67 85.92
N VAL A 300 77.41 43.86 86.70
CA VAL A 300 77.73 43.59 88.12
C VAL A 300 79.05 42.84 88.24
N VAL A 301 79.28 41.81 87.42
CA VAL A 301 80.51 41.00 87.45
C VAL A 301 81.72 41.84 87.05
N THR A 302 81.58 42.71 86.04
CA THR A 302 82.61 43.68 85.64
C THR A 302 82.96 44.64 86.78
N THR A 303 81.96 45.12 87.52
CA THR A 303 82.16 45.95 88.71
C THR A 303 82.89 45.20 89.81
N ILE A 304 82.54 43.93 90.09
CA ILE A 304 83.22 43.09 91.09
C ILE A 304 84.67 42.81 90.70
N ASN A 305 84.94 42.59 89.41
CA ASN A 305 86.29 42.41 88.90
C ASN A 305 87.13 43.68 89.13
N GLY A 306 86.58 44.85 88.80
CA GLY A 306 87.21 46.14 89.09
C GLY A 306 87.48 46.38 90.59
N ILE A 307 86.53 46.02 91.47
CA ILE A 307 86.72 46.09 92.92
C ILE A 307 87.82 45.10 93.37
N SER A 308 87.85 43.90 92.81
CA SER A 308 88.85 42.88 93.13
C SER A 308 90.25 43.31 92.71
N GLU A 309 90.39 43.92 91.53
CA GLU A 309 91.64 44.49 91.04
C GLU A 309 92.12 45.66 91.92
N GLN A 310 91.21 46.58 92.28
CA GLN A 310 91.52 47.65 93.24
C GLN A 310 91.93 47.10 94.61
N THR A 311 91.26 46.06 95.09
CA THR A 311 91.57 45.40 96.36
C THR A 311 92.93 44.71 96.31
N ASN A 312 93.26 44.07 95.19
CA ASN A 312 94.56 43.46 94.93
C ASN A 312 95.69 44.51 94.90
N LEU A 313 95.45 45.67 94.29
CA LEU A 313 96.40 46.80 94.28
C LEU A 313 96.57 47.44 95.67
N LEU A 314 95.47 47.62 96.43
CA LEU A 314 95.52 48.10 97.81
C LEU A 314 96.27 47.14 98.72
N ALA A 315 96.03 45.84 98.57
CA ALA A 315 96.72 44.79 99.32
C ALA A 315 98.21 44.71 98.96
N LEU A 316 98.57 44.88 97.69
CA LEU A 316 99.96 44.99 97.25
C LEU A 316 100.66 46.20 97.89
N ASN A 317 100.02 47.38 97.87
CA ASN A 317 100.57 48.58 98.51
C ASN A 317 100.73 48.40 100.03
N ALA A 318 99.77 47.73 100.68
CA ALA A 318 99.84 47.40 102.10
C ALA A 318 100.97 46.39 102.41
N ALA A 319 101.17 45.38 101.57
CA ALA A 319 102.27 44.41 101.70
C ALA A 319 103.64 45.07 101.52
N ILE A 320 103.77 46.01 100.58
CA ILE A 320 104.99 46.82 100.37
C ILE A 320 105.28 47.66 101.61
N GLU A 321 104.29 48.38 102.16
CA GLU A 321 104.51 49.25 103.33
C GLU A 321 104.75 48.42 104.61
N ALA A 322 104.12 47.24 104.74
CA ALA A 322 104.40 46.29 105.81
C ALA A 322 105.83 45.74 105.74
N ALA A 323 106.35 45.44 104.55
CA ALA A 323 107.75 45.05 104.35
C ALA A 323 108.72 46.21 104.69
N ARG A 324 108.31 47.45 104.42
CA ARG A 324 109.06 48.67 104.73
C ARG A 324 109.18 48.93 106.24
N ALA A 325 108.20 48.50 107.04
CA ALA A 325 108.19 48.62 108.50
C ALA A 325 109.01 47.55 109.25
N GLY A 326 109.63 46.58 108.54
CA GLY A 326 110.50 45.56 109.13
C GLY A 326 109.77 44.61 110.11
N GLU A 327 110.39 44.27 111.25
CA GLU A 327 109.82 43.32 112.24
C GLU A 327 108.48 43.76 112.84
N GLN A 328 108.20 45.07 112.92
CA GLN A 328 106.91 45.60 113.42
C GLN A 328 105.75 45.40 112.42
N GLY A 329 106.06 45.16 111.14
CA GLY A 329 105.07 45.01 110.05
C GLY A 329 104.65 43.57 109.76
N ARG A 330 105.27 42.55 110.38
CA ARG A 330 105.05 41.12 110.03
C ARG A 330 103.59 40.67 110.12
N GLY A 331 102.85 41.10 111.15
CA GLY A 331 101.43 40.76 111.29
C GLY A 331 100.57 41.38 110.19
N PHE A 332 100.88 42.62 109.79
CA PHE A 332 100.19 43.32 108.70
C PHE A 332 100.55 42.73 107.32
N ALA A 333 101.79 42.28 107.12
CA ALA A 333 102.21 41.63 105.88
C ALA A 333 101.42 40.34 105.60
N VAL A 334 101.21 39.51 106.63
CA VAL A 334 100.41 38.27 106.50
C VAL A 334 98.95 38.57 106.14
N VAL A 335 98.34 39.60 106.76
CA VAL A 335 96.97 40.01 106.42
C VAL A 335 96.91 40.58 105.01
N ALA A 336 97.89 41.39 104.60
CA ALA A 336 97.95 41.95 103.25
C ALA A 336 98.10 40.86 102.17
N ASP A 337 98.94 39.84 102.40
CA ASP A 337 99.09 38.69 101.49
C ASP A 337 97.81 37.83 101.43
N GLU A 338 97.10 37.64 102.56
CA GLU A 338 95.82 36.92 102.58
C GLU A 338 94.71 37.69 101.84
N VAL A 339 94.63 39.01 102.01
CA VAL A 339 93.71 39.88 101.26
C VAL A 339 94.04 39.88 99.78
N ARG A 340 95.33 39.86 99.42
CA ARG A 340 95.79 39.77 98.03
C ARG A 340 95.42 38.42 97.39
N ALA A 341 95.63 37.32 98.11
CA ALA A 341 95.25 35.99 97.66
C ALA A 341 93.73 35.86 97.51
N LEU A 342 92.95 36.44 98.43
CA LEU A 342 91.49 36.48 98.35
C LEU A 342 91.02 37.32 97.15
N ALA A 343 91.59 38.51 96.94
CA ALA A 343 91.29 39.36 95.79
C ALA A 343 91.62 38.66 94.46
N GLY A 344 92.74 37.93 94.37
CA GLY A 344 93.09 37.12 93.21
C GLY A 344 92.12 35.96 92.96
N ARG A 345 91.66 35.28 94.03
CA ARG A 345 90.61 34.23 93.92
C ARG A 345 89.27 34.81 93.49
N THR A 346 88.88 35.98 94.00
CA THR A 346 87.66 36.69 93.57
C THR A 346 87.75 37.10 92.11
N GLN A 347 88.90 37.62 91.67
CA GLN A 347 89.13 38.00 90.28
C GLN A 347 89.03 36.79 89.33
N GLN A 348 89.65 35.66 89.69
CA GLN A 348 89.54 34.41 88.95
C GLN A 348 88.08 33.94 88.84
N ALA A 349 87.34 33.95 89.95
CA ALA A 349 85.92 33.59 89.96
C ALA A 349 85.07 34.55 89.10
N THR A 350 85.35 35.85 89.09
CA THR A 350 84.65 36.80 88.21
C THR A 350 84.92 36.53 86.73
N VAL A 351 86.13 36.14 86.35
CA VAL A 351 86.46 35.77 84.95
C VAL A 351 85.71 34.51 84.53
N GLU A 352 85.62 33.51 85.41
CA GLU A 352 84.83 32.30 85.17
C GLU A 352 83.34 32.61 85.02
N ILE A 353 82.77 33.46 85.89
CA ILE A 353 81.37 33.90 85.79
C ILE A 353 81.15 34.68 84.50
N GLN A 354 82.04 35.60 84.13
CA GLN A 354 81.92 36.39 82.91
C GLN A 354 81.90 35.49 81.66
N THR A 355 82.78 34.48 81.62
CA THR A 355 82.79 33.47 80.54
C THR A 355 81.45 32.71 80.45
N MET A 356 80.85 32.36 81.60
CA MET A 356 79.54 31.72 81.64
C MET A 356 78.42 32.64 81.14
N ILE A 357 78.45 33.92 81.51
CA ILE A 357 77.47 34.93 81.07
C ILE A 357 77.58 35.21 79.57
N GLU A 358 78.79 35.36 79.03
CA GLU A 358 79.02 35.49 77.58
C GLU A 358 78.50 34.28 76.81
N SER A 359 78.69 33.07 77.35
CA SER A 359 78.14 31.84 76.76
C SER A 359 76.60 31.84 76.80
N LEU A 360 76.02 32.29 77.91
CA LEU A 360 74.56 32.39 78.09
C LEU A 360 73.95 33.40 77.12
N GLN A 361 74.53 34.60 76.97
CA GLN A 361 74.12 35.62 76.00
C GLN A 361 74.20 35.10 74.56
N ARG A 362 75.33 34.45 74.19
CA ARG A 362 75.51 33.88 72.85
C ARG A 362 74.44 32.82 72.53
N ASN A 363 74.13 31.96 73.50
CA ASN A 363 73.09 30.94 73.35
C ASN A 363 71.69 31.56 73.29
N SER A 364 71.42 32.60 74.08
CA SER A 364 70.17 33.36 74.09
C SER A 364 69.91 34.01 72.72
N GLN A 365 70.90 34.71 72.16
CA GLN A 365 70.81 35.31 70.83
C GLN A 365 70.58 34.28 69.72
N SER A 366 71.24 33.11 69.81
CA SER A 366 71.01 31.99 68.88
C SER A 366 69.58 31.47 68.97
N LEU A 367 69.04 31.31 70.18
CA LEU A 367 67.65 30.92 70.44
C LEU A 367 66.65 31.94 69.87
N THR A 368 66.87 33.23 70.08
CA THR A 368 66.02 34.30 69.52
C THR A 368 65.96 34.22 68.00
N LYS A 369 67.12 34.04 67.34
CA LYS A 369 67.18 33.90 65.88
C LYS A 369 66.45 32.65 65.38
N LEU A 370 66.58 31.53 66.10
CA LEU A 370 65.85 30.30 65.79
C LEU A 370 64.34 30.49 65.93
N MET A 371 63.89 31.19 66.98
CA MET A 371 62.48 31.51 67.19
C MET A 371 61.92 32.40 66.08
N GLU A 372 62.66 33.43 65.64
CA GLU A 372 62.27 34.29 64.51
C GLU A 372 62.08 33.49 63.21
N VAL A 373 63.02 32.60 62.90
CA VAL A 373 62.91 31.69 61.75
C VAL A 373 61.68 30.78 61.90
N THR A 374 61.42 30.28 63.10
CA THR A 374 60.27 29.38 63.34
C THR A 374 58.93 30.11 63.19
N VAL A 375 58.84 31.38 63.62
CA VAL A 375 57.65 32.23 63.39
C VAL A 375 57.44 32.48 61.90
N ASN A 376 58.50 32.78 61.15
CA ASN A 376 58.40 32.95 59.70
C ASN A 376 57.92 31.67 59.01
N ASN A 377 58.46 30.50 59.38
CA ASN A 377 58.01 29.21 58.85
C ASN A 377 56.54 28.92 59.22
N ALA A 378 56.08 29.30 60.42
CA ALA A 378 54.69 29.16 60.82
C ALA A 378 53.76 30.03 59.97
N ASN A 379 54.15 31.28 59.69
CA ASN A 379 53.40 32.19 58.81
C ASN A 379 53.32 31.65 57.37
N GLU A 380 54.43 31.11 56.84
CA GLU A 380 54.43 30.46 55.52
C GLU A 380 53.51 29.23 55.50
N GLY A 381 53.56 28.39 56.55
CA GLY A 381 52.65 27.26 56.71
C GLY A 381 51.18 27.67 56.78
N GLN A 382 50.87 28.80 57.42
CA GLN A 382 49.52 29.36 57.47
C GLN A 382 49.03 29.80 56.08
N ASN A 383 49.89 30.45 55.29
CA ASN A 383 49.55 30.86 53.92
C ASN A 383 49.28 29.64 53.03
N LEU A 384 50.15 28.63 53.07
CA LEU A 384 49.97 27.38 52.32
C LEU A 384 48.66 26.67 52.70
N MET A 385 48.36 26.57 53.99
CA MET A 385 47.10 25.96 54.45
C MET A 385 45.86 26.77 54.02
N THR A 386 45.98 28.09 53.93
CA THR A 386 44.89 28.95 53.42
C THR A 386 44.63 28.70 51.93
N GLU A 387 45.69 28.55 51.14
CA GLU A 387 45.60 28.19 49.72
C GLU A 387 44.97 26.81 49.53
N VAL A 388 45.41 25.80 50.31
CA VAL A 388 44.80 24.46 50.32
C VAL A 388 43.31 24.52 50.67
N ASN A 389 42.90 25.35 51.65
CA ASN A 389 41.49 25.51 52.01
C ASN A 389 40.66 26.05 50.83
N HIS A 390 41.21 27.00 50.08
CA HIS A 390 40.56 27.56 48.89
C HIS A 390 40.45 26.53 47.77
N GLU A 391 41.50 25.74 47.51
CA GLU A 391 41.47 24.67 46.51
C GLU A 391 40.43 23.58 46.85
N ILE A 392 40.34 23.17 48.13
CA ILE A 392 39.32 22.21 48.58
C ILE A 392 37.90 22.79 48.40
N GLY A 393 37.70 24.08 48.68
CA GLY A 393 36.44 24.77 48.41
C GLY A 393 36.08 24.74 46.91
N SER A 394 37.03 25.07 46.04
CA SER A 394 36.84 24.99 44.59
C SER A 394 36.52 23.57 44.11
N LEU A 395 37.14 22.55 44.72
CA LEU A 395 36.85 21.14 44.43
C LEU A 395 35.41 20.78 44.82
N ALA A 396 34.93 21.25 45.97
CA ALA A 396 33.56 21.02 46.41
C ALA A 396 32.53 21.65 45.46
N ASP A 397 32.78 22.87 44.96
CA ASP A 397 31.90 23.54 43.99
C ASP A 397 31.88 22.81 42.63
N LYS A 398 33.04 22.35 42.15
CA LYS A 398 33.13 21.54 40.93
C LYS A 398 32.38 20.22 41.07
N ASN A 399 32.52 19.55 42.21
CA ASN A 399 31.75 18.34 42.52
C ASN A 399 30.24 18.65 42.51
N GLN A 400 29.79 19.75 43.11
CA GLN A 400 28.36 20.10 43.03
C GLN A 400 27.88 20.21 41.58
N THR A 401 28.66 20.89 40.73
CA THR A 401 28.32 21.05 39.31
C THR A 401 28.24 19.70 38.57
N ILE A 402 29.13 18.76 38.90
CA ILE A 402 29.11 17.39 38.35
C ILE A 402 27.88 16.62 38.84
N SER A 403 27.50 16.74 40.13
CA SER A 403 26.30 16.10 40.67
C SER A 403 25.03 16.62 39.99
N ASP A 404 24.92 17.95 39.82
CA ASP A 404 23.79 18.58 39.12
C ASP A 404 23.70 18.12 37.65
N SER A 405 24.85 18.03 36.97
CA SER A 405 24.92 17.54 35.58
C SER A 405 24.51 16.06 35.49
N SER A 406 24.91 15.26 36.46
CA SER A 406 24.57 13.84 36.53
C SER A 406 23.06 13.63 36.70
N ILE A 407 22.40 14.45 37.54
CA ILE A 407 20.93 14.45 37.68
C ILE A 407 20.25 14.81 36.35
N GLN A 408 20.77 15.80 35.61
CA GLN A 408 20.24 16.15 34.30
C GLN A 408 20.41 15.02 33.27
N ILE A 409 21.57 14.36 33.26
CA ILE A 409 21.82 13.20 32.37
C ILE A 409 20.86 12.06 32.71
N ALA A 410 20.64 11.77 33.99
CA ALA A 410 19.68 10.74 34.41
C ALA A 410 18.25 11.06 33.93
N THR A 411 17.82 12.31 34.09
CA THR A 411 16.50 12.78 33.62
C THR A 411 16.38 12.67 32.10
N ALA A 412 17.40 13.11 31.36
CA ALA A 412 17.42 13.01 29.89
C ALA A 412 17.41 11.55 29.42
N ALA A 413 18.08 10.64 30.14
CA ALA A 413 18.05 9.21 29.86
C ALA A 413 16.64 8.63 30.10
N GLU A 414 15.94 9.02 31.18
CA GLU A 414 14.54 8.61 31.40
C GLU A 414 13.62 9.08 30.25
N GLU A 415 13.75 10.33 29.81
CA GLU A 415 12.99 10.86 28.66
C GLU A 415 13.31 10.09 27.37
N GLN A 416 14.58 9.80 27.10
CA GLN A 416 14.99 8.97 25.97
C GLN A 416 14.41 7.55 26.05
N GLY A 417 14.26 7.00 27.26
CA GLY A 417 13.63 5.69 27.50
C GLY A 417 12.18 5.67 27.00
N VAL A 418 11.42 6.71 27.30
CA VAL A 418 10.04 6.86 26.80
C VAL A 418 10.00 6.96 25.27
N VAL A 419 10.96 7.66 24.67
CA VAL A 419 11.07 7.74 23.20
C VAL A 419 11.41 6.38 22.60
N ALA A 420 12.31 5.62 23.21
CA ALA A 420 12.67 4.27 22.77
C ALA A 420 11.46 3.32 22.81
N ASP A 421 10.66 3.37 23.87
CA ASP A 421 9.41 2.58 23.98
C ASP A 421 8.39 2.95 22.89
N ASN A 422 8.24 4.24 22.58
CA ASN A 422 7.38 4.70 21.49
C ASN A 422 7.88 4.23 20.11
N ILE A 423 9.20 4.22 19.90
CA ILE A 423 9.80 3.68 18.68
C ILE A 423 9.52 2.17 18.59
N ALA A 424 9.69 1.42 19.68
CA ALA A 424 9.41 -0.01 19.70
C ALA A 424 7.94 -0.32 19.33
N SER A 425 7.00 0.45 19.90
CA SER A 425 5.58 0.34 19.55
C SER A 425 5.31 0.66 18.07
N SER A 426 5.96 1.72 17.55
CA SER A 426 5.81 2.11 16.14
C SER A 426 6.38 1.05 15.19
N VAL A 427 7.49 0.41 15.55
CA VAL A 427 8.08 -0.70 14.78
C VAL A 427 7.13 -1.89 14.72
N GLU A 428 6.47 -2.22 15.83
CA GLU A 428 5.47 -3.29 15.85
C GLU A 428 4.24 -2.97 14.99
N GLU A 429 3.75 -1.72 15.04
CA GLU A 429 2.65 -1.30 14.16
C GLU A 429 3.04 -1.38 12.67
N ILE A 430 4.25 -0.95 12.31
CA ILE A 430 4.74 -1.05 10.93
C ILE A 430 4.92 -2.53 10.52
N ARG A 431 5.30 -3.41 11.45
CA ARG A 431 5.37 -4.86 11.21
C ARG A 431 4.01 -5.44 10.85
N VAL A 432 2.97 -5.09 11.61
CA VAL A 432 1.59 -5.50 11.30
C VAL A 432 1.14 -4.97 9.94
N GLN A 433 1.51 -3.72 9.60
CA GLN A 433 1.22 -3.16 8.28
C GLN A 433 1.96 -3.90 7.16
N ALA A 434 3.23 -4.28 7.36
CA ALA A 434 4.01 -5.06 6.40
C ALA A 434 3.38 -6.45 6.15
N ASP A 435 2.90 -7.13 7.20
CA ASP A 435 2.16 -8.39 7.05
C ASP A 435 0.86 -8.21 6.26
N ASN A 436 0.12 -7.11 6.48
CA ASN A 436 -1.06 -6.77 5.70
C ASN A 436 -0.74 -6.55 4.21
N VAL A 437 0.38 -5.87 3.91
CA VAL A 437 0.85 -5.69 2.53
C VAL A 437 1.17 -7.03 1.88
N CYS A 438 1.83 -7.95 2.60
CA CYS A 438 2.11 -9.30 2.11
C CYS A 438 0.82 -10.06 1.77
N ASN A 439 -0.21 -9.97 2.63
CA ASN A 439 -1.53 -10.55 2.35
C ASN A 439 -2.21 -9.91 1.13
N MET A 440 -2.08 -8.59 0.95
CA MET A 440 -2.60 -7.88 -0.23
C MET A 440 -1.88 -8.31 -1.52
N ILE A 441 -0.56 -8.51 -1.48
CA ILE A 441 0.22 -9.01 -2.62
C ILE A 441 -0.26 -10.41 -3.01
N SER A 442 -0.46 -11.29 -2.02
CA SER A 442 -1.00 -12.64 -2.25
C SER A 442 -2.39 -12.62 -2.89
N THR A 443 -3.30 -11.79 -2.37
CA THR A 443 -4.66 -11.61 -2.91
C THR A 443 -4.62 -11.06 -4.34
N THR A 444 -3.75 -10.08 -4.61
CA THR A 444 -3.59 -9.49 -5.94
C THR A 444 -3.05 -10.52 -6.93
N SER A 445 -2.11 -11.37 -6.52
CA SER A 445 -1.62 -12.49 -7.33
C SER A 445 -2.74 -13.45 -7.74
N GLN A 446 -3.63 -13.80 -6.81
CA GLN A 446 -4.80 -14.63 -7.12
C GLN A 446 -5.75 -13.95 -8.12
N ASN A 447 -5.99 -12.65 -7.97
CA ASN A 447 -6.84 -11.89 -8.88
C ASN A 447 -6.24 -11.81 -10.29
N VAL A 448 -4.92 -11.67 -10.41
CA VAL A 448 -4.22 -11.69 -11.70
C VAL A 448 -4.33 -13.06 -12.37
N ASP A 449 -4.21 -14.17 -11.63
CA ASP A 449 -4.42 -15.50 -12.19
C ASP A 449 -5.87 -15.72 -12.66
N GLN A 450 -6.86 -15.18 -11.94
CA GLN A 450 -8.26 -15.17 -12.39
C GLN A 450 -8.47 -14.34 -13.66
N LEU A 451 -7.86 -13.15 -13.74
CA LEU A 451 -7.92 -12.28 -14.91
C LEU A 451 -7.35 -12.97 -16.15
N ARG A 452 -6.21 -13.65 -16.01
CA ARG A 452 -5.60 -14.44 -17.07
C ARG A 452 -6.54 -15.56 -17.55
N LYS A 453 -7.12 -16.33 -16.63
CA LYS A 453 -8.09 -17.39 -16.96
C LYS A 453 -9.32 -16.85 -17.70
N GLN A 454 -9.83 -15.68 -17.32
CA GLN A 454 -10.93 -15.03 -18.03
C GLN A 454 -10.52 -14.62 -19.44
N SER A 455 -9.29 -14.12 -19.61
CA SER A 455 -8.74 -13.76 -20.92
C SER A 455 -8.65 -14.97 -21.85
N ASP A 456 -8.08 -16.06 -21.34
CA ASP A 456 -7.95 -17.33 -22.08
C ASP A 456 -9.33 -17.87 -22.48
N THR A 457 -10.34 -17.70 -21.61
CA THR A 457 -11.72 -18.11 -21.89
C THR A 457 -12.36 -17.24 -22.98
N MET A 458 -12.16 -15.92 -22.94
CA MET A 458 -12.66 -15.01 -23.99
C MET A 458 -11.98 -15.29 -25.32
N GLU A 459 -10.67 -15.52 -25.34
CA GLU A 459 -9.91 -15.90 -26.54
C GLU A 459 -10.43 -17.21 -27.14
N ALA A 460 -10.72 -18.21 -26.29
CA ALA A 460 -11.31 -19.48 -26.73
C ALA A 460 -12.70 -19.30 -27.36
N LEU A 461 -13.54 -18.38 -26.85
CA LEU A 461 -14.86 -18.09 -27.43
C LEU A 461 -14.78 -17.40 -28.80
N LEU A 462 -13.71 -16.65 -29.05
CA LEU A 462 -13.47 -16.01 -30.34
C LEU A 462 -12.84 -16.97 -31.36
N THR A 463 -12.28 -18.09 -30.89
CA THR A 463 -11.63 -19.08 -31.74
C THR A 463 -12.66 -19.72 -32.68
N GLY A 464 -12.44 -19.57 -33.99
CA GLY A 464 -13.35 -20.06 -35.03
C GLY A 464 -14.24 -18.98 -35.65
N LEU A 465 -14.27 -17.77 -35.08
CA LEU A 465 -14.84 -16.60 -35.74
C LEU A 465 -13.82 -16.00 -36.71
N LYS A 466 -14.27 -15.79 -37.95
CA LYS A 466 -13.54 -15.08 -39.00
C LYS A 466 -14.07 -13.66 -39.02
N ALA A 467 -13.38 -12.77 -38.32
CA ALA A 467 -13.61 -11.33 -38.35
C ALA A 467 -12.61 -10.64 -39.27
#